data_AF-A0A967VQQ7-F1
#
_entry.id   AF-A0A967VQQ7-F1
#
_cell.length_a   1.000
_cell.length_b   1.000
_cell.length_c   1.000
_cell.angle_alpha   90.00
_cell.angle_beta   90.00
_cell.angle_gamma   90.00
#
_symmetry.space_group_name_H-M   'P 1'
#
loop_
_entity.id
_entity.type
_entity.pdbx_description
1 polymer ?
#
loop_
_entity_poly.entity_id
_entity_poly.type
_entity_poly.pdbx_seq_one_letter_code
_entity_poly.pdbx_strand_id
1 'polypeptide(L)'
;GFANTESEEFRRLTRRVKELQVGGLIVATRPNRPTGFDRSEVYALARLTNRLQRLAEVPLLVSADFERGADFRVRQTTSFPHNMALGAAGDPELAYRMGRIAATEARALGVHWLLAPVADVNNNPENPIINIRAFGEDPERVAEMVAAFVRGCQEGGALCTAKHFPGTGDVSTDPHIDLAVVTADRSRLQNV
;
A
#
# COMPACT_ATOMS: atom_id res chain seq x y z
N GLY A 1 16.09 2.24 3.10
CA GLY A 1 17.02 2.56 4.20
C GLY A 1 18.03 3.60 3.77
N PHE A 2 18.79 4.18 4.71
CA PHE A 2 19.85 5.18 4.41
C PHE A 2 20.82 4.59 3.39
N ALA A 3 20.83 5.12 2.16
CA ALA A 3 21.79 4.71 1.15
C ALA A 3 22.94 5.70 1.19
N ASN A 4 24.10 5.28 1.71
CA ASN A 4 25.35 6.03 1.55
C ASN A 4 25.51 6.37 0.06
N THR A 5 25.91 7.59 -0.28
CA THR A 5 26.13 8.02 -1.67
C THR A 5 27.14 7.16 -2.42
N GLU A 6 28.02 6.51 -1.67
CA GLU A 6 29.03 5.59 -2.18
C GLU A 6 28.58 4.12 -2.13
N SER A 7 27.37 3.85 -1.65
CA SER A 7 26.82 2.50 -1.69
C SER A 7 26.48 2.09 -3.11
N GLU A 8 26.66 0.81 -3.41
CA GLU A 8 26.24 0.21 -4.67
C GLU A 8 24.74 0.40 -4.92
N GLU A 9 23.93 0.30 -3.86
CA GLU A 9 22.49 0.54 -3.92
C GLU A 9 22.17 1.96 -4.42
N PHE A 10 22.83 2.98 -3.85
CA PHE A 10 22.59 4.36 -4.26
C PHE A 10 23.02 4.62 -5.71
N ARG A 11 24.17 4.05 -6.13
CA ARG A 11 24.62 4.13 -7.53
C ARG A 11 23.62 3.46 -8.46
N ARG A 12 23.08 2.29 -8.09
CA ARG A 12 22.06 1.57 -8.87
C ARG A 12 20.77 2.39 -9.01
N LEU A 13 20.30 3.00 -7.93
CA LEU A 13 19.11 3.87 -7.96
C LEU A 13 19.34 5.10 -8.84
N THR A 14 20.49 5.75 -8.67
CA THR A 14 20.86 6.93 -9.46
C THR A 14 20.95 6.60 -10.95
N ARG A 15 21.54 5.45 -11.31
CA ARG A 15 21.59 4.96 -12.68
C ARG A 15 20.20 4.78 -13.27
N ARG A 16 19.28 4.13 -12.54
CA ARG A 16 17.89 3.95 -12.99
C ARG A 16 17.18 5.27 -13.25
N VAL A 17 17.41 6.26 -12.39
CA VAL A 17 16.78 7.59 -12.52
C VAL A 17 17.40 8.41 -13.64
N LYS A 18 18.73 8.49 -13.72
CA LYS A 18 19.44 9.39 -14.65
C LYS A 18 19.64 8.80 -16.04
N GLU A 19 19.99 7.52 -16.12
CA GLU A 19 20.34 6.87 -17.40
C GLU A 19 19.15 6.13 -18.01
N LEU A 20 18.37 5.44 -17.18
CA LEU A 20 17.20 4.67 -17.65
C LEU A 20 15.89 5.45 -17.57
N GLN A 21 15.91 6.66 -16.99
CA GLN A 21 14.77 7.57 -16.88
C GLN A 21 13.47 6.89 -16.42
N VAL A 22 13.56 6.03 -15.39
CA VAL A 22 12.37 5.35 -14.85
C VAL A 22 11.32 6.37 -14.38
N GLY A 23 10.04 6.12 -14.70
CA GLY A 23 8.95 7.04 -14.34
C GLY A 23 8.53 7.00 -12.87
N GLY A 24 8.97 6.00 -12.11
CA GLY A 24 8.56 5.85 -10.72
C GLY A 24 9.40 4.86 -9.91
N LEU A 25 9.19 4.88 -8.60
CA LEU A 25 9.86 4.04 -7.62
C LEU A 25 8.86 3.54 -6.59
N ILE A 26 9.02 2.29 -6.15
CA ILE A 26 8.26 1.74 -5.05
C ILE A 26 9.11 1.64 -3.78
N VAL A 27 8.59 2.13 -2.67
CA VAL A 27 9.16 1.94 -1.33
C VAL A 27 8.71 0.58 -0.82
N ALA A 28 9.68 -0.34 -0.67
CA ALA A 28 9.46 -1.67 -0.15
C ALA A 28 10.31 -1.91 1.10
N THR A 29 9.83 -2.80 1.98
CA THR A 29 10.62 -3.31 3.11
C THR A 29 11.40 -4.54 2.70
N ARG A 30 12.58 -4.73 3.30
CA ARG A 30 13.38 -5.93 3.07
C ARG A 30 13.03 -7.00 4.09
N PRO A 31 12.91 -8.27 3.70
CA PRO A 31 12.86 -9.36 4.66
C PRO A 31 14.16 -9.37 5.48
N ASN A 32 14.02 -9.39 6.80
CA ASN A 32 15.11 -9.61 7.73
C ASN A 32 14.76 -10.86 8.54
N ARG A 33 15.25 -12.02 8.10
CA ARG A 33 14.98 -13.28 8.79
C ARG A 33 15.99 -13.47 9.92
N PRO A 34 15.56 -13.91 11.12
CA PRO A 34 14.23 -14.43 11.46
C PRO A 34 13.22 -13.37 11.96
N THR A 35 13.60 -12.09 12.04
CA THR A 35 12.93 -11.05 12.85
C THR A 35 11.88 -10.21 12.10
N GLY A 36 11.52 -10.56 10.87
CA GLY A 36 10.42 -9.96 10.11
C GLY A 36 10.89 -9.08 8.96
N PHE A 37 10.55 -7.79 8.98
CA PHE A 37 10.82 -6.85 7.90
C PHE A 37 11.57 -5.61 8.39
N ASP A 38 12.62 -5.23 7.67
CA ASP A 38 13.32 -3.97 7.89
C ASP A 38 12.52 -2.83 7.26
N ARG A 39 11.78 -2.14 8.13
CA ARG A 39 11.08 -0.89 7.84
C ARG A 39 12.06 0.27 7.66
N SER A 40 11.72 1.20 6.77
CA SER A 40 12.53 2.39 6.55
C SER A 40 12.41 3.38 7.70
N GLU A 41 13.45 4.16 7.95
CA GLU A 41 13.42 5.30 8.88
C GLU A 41 12.88 6.55 8.16
N VAL A 42 12.06 7.35 8.85
CA VAL A 42 11.38 8.55 8.30
C VAL A 42 12.36 9.48 7.59
N TYR A 43 13.41 9.92 8.30
CA TYR A 43 14.39 10.87 7.78
C TYR A 43 15.19 10.30 6.59
N ALA A 44 15.53 9.01 6.66
CA ALA A 44 16.29 8.33 5.62
C ALA A 44 15.49 8.28 4.31
N LEU A 45 14.20 7.91 4.40
CA LEU A 45 13.32 7.82 3.26
C LEU A 45 13.08 9.19 2.63
N ALA A 46 12.69 10.19 3.43
CA ALA A 46 12.44 11.55 2.95
C ALA A 46 13.69 12.17 2.28
N ARG A 47 14.89 11.91 2.81
CA ARG A 47 16.13 12.38 2.15
C ARG A 47 16.42 11.68 0.84
N LEU A 48 16.19 10.36 0.79
CA LEU A 48 16.42 9.58 -0.42
C LEU A 48 15.44 9.99 -1.53
N THR A 49 14.14 10.08 -1.23
CA THR A 49 13.11 10.51 -2.20
C THR A 49 13.40 11.91 -2.74
N ASN A 50 13.68 12.88 -1.87
CA ASN A 50 14.05 14.23 -2.27
C ASN A 50 15.33 14.27 -3.13
N ARG A 51 16.31 13.42 -2.85
CA ARG A 51 17.54 13.36 -3.63
C ARG A 51 17.30 12.77 -5.01
N LEU A 52 16.54 11.68 -5.11
CA LEU A 52 16.22 11.05 -6.38
C LEU A 52 15.34 11.98 -7.24
N GLN A 53 14.40 12.72 -6.63
CA GLN A 53 13.62 13.74 -7.33
C GLN A 53 14.49 14.83 -7.96
N ARG A 54 15.53 15.31 -7.28
CA ARG A 54 16.47 16.30 -7.85
C ARG A 54 17.34 15.76 -9.00
N LEU A 55 17.48 14.44 -9.09
CA LEU A 55 18.28 13.80 -10.14
C LEU A 55 17.41 13.41 -11.35
N ALA A 56 16.10 13.35 -11.18
CA ALA A 56 15.17 12.98 -12.23
C ALA A 56 14.90 14.17 -13.15
N GLU A 57 14.94 13.92 -14.46
CA GLU A 57 14.57 14.92 -15.47
C GLU A 57 13.06 15.14 -15.51
N VAL A 58 12.30 14.04 -15.44
CA VAL A 58 10.84 14.03 -15.25
C VAL A 58 10.56 13.65 -13.79
N PRO A 59 9.66 14.36 -13.07
CA PRO A 59 9.35 14.02 -11.68
C PRO A 59 8.94 12.56 -11.51
N LEU A 60 9.57 11.87 -10.56
CA LEU A 60 9.27 10.47 -10.25
C LEU A 60 7.93 10.36 -9.53
N LEU A 61 7.15 9.36 -9.93
CA LEU A 61 6.01 8.90 -9.14
C LEU A 61 6.49 7.89 -8.11
N VAL A 62 6.53 8.30 -6.84
CA VAL A 62 6.95 7.43 -5.73
C VAL A 62 5.73 6.78 -5.09
N SER A 63 5.70 5.45 -5.03
CA SER A 63 4.61 4.67 -4.45
C SER A 63 5.04 3.84 -3.24
N ALA A 64 4.07 3.41 -2.42
CA ALA A 64 4.29 2.47 -1.33
C ALA A 64 2.99 1.73 -0.99
N ASP A 65 3.09 0.47 -0.54
CA ASP A 65 1.98 -0.20 0.13
C ASP A 65 1.80 0.38 1.52
N PHE A 66 0.77 1.20 1.73
CA PHE A 66 0.38 1.77 3.03
C PHE A 66 -1.03 1.32 3.43
N GLU A 67 -1.32 0.03 3.29
CA GLU A 67 -2.62 -0.56 3.64
C GLU A 67 -3.00 -0.33 5.10
N ARG A 68 -2.00 -0.23 5.98
CA ARG A 68 -2.13 0.08 7.41
C ARG A 68 -1.51 1.42 7.79
N GLY A 69 -1.61 2.39 6.87
CA GLY A 69 -0.86 3.64 6.97
C GLY A 69 0.63 3.45 6.69
N ALA A 70 1.43 4.50 6.92
CA ALA A 70 2.86 4.48 6.63
C ALA A 70 3.62 3.47 7.51
N ASP A 71 3.10 3.14 8.70
CA ASP A 71 3.70 2.22 9.67
C ASP A 71 3.93 0.82 9.09
N PHE A 72 3.18 0.45 8.05
CA PHE A 72 3.38 -0.80 7.34
C PHE A 72 4.78 -0.92 6.73
N ARG A 73 5.42 0.19 6.32
CA ARG A 73 6.75 0.19 5.69
C ARG A 73 7.76 1.11 6.35
N VAL A 74 7.33 2.07 7.18
CA VAL A 74 8.15 3.15 7.72
C VAL A 74 7.98 3.24 9.24
N ARG A 75 9.06 3.19 9.99
CA ARG A 75 9.04 3.28 11.46
C ARG A 75 8.62 4.67 11.91
N GLN A 76 8.16 4.78 13.16
CA GLN A 76 7.84 6.06 13.83
C GLN A 76 6.78 6.89 13.08
N THR A 77 5.85 6.22 12.42
CA THR A 77 4.65 6.81 11.83
C THR A 77 3.41 6.27 12.55
N THR A 78 2.24 6.81 12.25
CA THR A 78 1.00 6.45 12.93
C THR A 78 0.68 4.98 12.68
N SER A 79 0.56 4.20 13.75
CA SER A 79 0.18 2.79 13.66
C SER A 79 -1.32 2.62 13.69
N PHE A 80 -1.85 1.88 12.72
CA PHE A 80 -3.26 1.56 12.61
C PHE A 80 -3.51 0.07 12.83
N PRO A 81 -4.70 -0.30 13.33
CA PRO A 81 -5.13 -1.69 13.31
C PRO A 81 -5.31 -2.16 11.86
N HIS A 82 -5.55 -3.47 11.69
CA HIS A 82 -5.87 -4.04 10.39
C HIS A 82 -7.25 -3.59 9.91
N ASN A 83 -7.47 -3.56 8.59
CA ASN A 83 -8.72 -3.09 7.98
C ASN A 83 -9.97 -3.80 8.51
N MET A 84 -9.88 -5.10 8.81
CA MET A 84 -10.99 -5.85 9.40
C MET A 84 -11.43 -5.29 10.76
N ALA A 85 -10.52 -4.70 11.54
CA ALA A 85 -10.89 -4.04 12.79
C ALA A 85 -11.69 -2.75 12.56
N LEU A 86 -11.37 -2.00 11.50
CA LEU A 86 -12.15 -0.83 11.09
C LEU A 86 -13.53 -1.25 10.57
N GLY A 87 -13.59 -2.32 9.77
CA GLY A 87 -14.86 -2.87 9.33
C GLY A 87 -15.72 -3.41 10.47
N ALA A 88 -15.12 -4.06 11.46
CA ALA A 88 -15.80 -4.52 12.68
C ALA A 88 -16.32 -3.36 13.54
N ALA A 89 -15.61 -2.23 13.59
CA ALA A 89 -16.09 -1.01 14.24
C ALA A 89 -17.32 -0.42 13.50
N GLY A 90 -17.47 -0.68 12.20
CA GLY A 90 -18.67 -0.35 11.43
C GLY A 90 -18.86 1.15 11.15
N ASP A 91 -17.81 1.97 11.31
CA ASP A 91 -17.85 3.41 11.07
C ASP A 91 -16.90 3.82 9.92
N PRO A 92 -17.43 4.14 8.71
CA PRO A 92 -16.63 4.59 7.58
C PRO A 92 -15.79 5.85 7.84
N GLU A 93 -16.17 6.69 8.81
CA GLU A 93 -15.37 7.86 9.17
C GLU A 93 -13.98 7.48 9.70
N LEU A 94 -13.84 6.31 10.34
CA LEU A 94 -12.55 5.79 10.76
C LEU A 94 -11.66 5.45 9.57
N ALA A 95 -12.22 4.84 8.52
CA ALA A 95 -11.50 4.54 7.29
C ALA A 95 -11.09 5.83 6.54
N TYR A 96 -11.97 6.84 6.51
CA TYR A 96 -11.63 8.17 6.00
C TYR A 96 -10.46 8.81 6.73
N ARG A 97 -10.50 8.86 8.07
CA ARG A 97 -9.43 9.44 8.89
C ARG A 97 -8.11 8.71 8.69
N MET A 98 -8.15 7.37 8.65
CA MET A 98 -6.97 6.56 8.36
C MET A 98 -6.38 6.89 6.99
N GLY A 99 -7.20 6.96 5.94
CA GLY A 99 -6.76 7.35 4.59
C GLY A 99 -6.13 8.76 4.55
N ARG A 100 -6.72 9.72 5.27
CA ARG A 100 -6.24 11.10 5.35
C ARG A 100 -4.91 11.23 6.09
N ILE A 101 -4.75 10.54 7.22
CA ILE A 101 -3.49 10.51 7.97
C ILE A 101 -2.41 9.81 7.15
N ALA A 102 -2.72 8.64 6.57
CA ALA A 102 -1.79 7.88 5.74
C ALA A 102 -1.29 8.72 4.54
N ALA A 103 -2.17 9.45 3.87
CA ALA A 103 -1.79 10.35 2.79
C ALA A 103 -0.92 11.51 3.27
N THR A 104 -1.28 12.15 4.39
CA THR A 104 -0.49 13.24 4.97
C THR A 104 0.94 12.79 5.29
N GLU A 105 1.09 11.63 5.95
CA GLU A 105 2.40 11.05 6.25
C GLU A 105 3.15 10.65 4.97
N ALA A 106 2.46 10.05 4.00
CA ALA A 106 3.05 9.70 2.70
C ALA A 106 3.64 10.92 2.00
N ARG A 107 2.89 12.03 1.96
CA ARG A 107 3.36 13.28 1.35
C ARG A 107 4.59 13.84 2.06
N ALA A 108 4.63 13.79 3.39
CA ALA A 108 5.79 14.21 4.17
C ALA A 108 7.04 13.35 3.88
N LEU A 109 6.86 12.07 3.54
CA LEU A 109 7.93 11.14 3.18
C LEU A 109 8.37 11.24 1.70
N GLY A 110 7.68 12.05 0.89
CA GLY A 110 7.90 12.13 -0.56
C GLY A 110 7.29 10.97 -1.34
N VAL A 111 6.29 10.27 -0.75
CA VAL A 111 5.47 9.25 -1.40
C VAL A 111 4.20 9.89 -1.91
N HIS A 112 3.89 9.69 -3.19
CA HIS A 112 2.79 10.33 -3.90
C HIS A 112 1.58 9.41 -4.06
N TRP A 113 1.83 8.09 -4.07
CA TRP A 113 0.86 7.09 -4.47
C TRP A 113 0.80 5.91 -3.49
N LEU A 114 -0.30 5.80 -2.77
CA LEU A 114 -0.57 4.69 -1.88
C LEU A 114 -1.18 3.53 -2.68
N LEU A 115 -0.55 2.36 -2.58
CA LEU A 115 -1.10 1.11 -3.09
C LEU A 115 -2.10 0.54 -2.07
N ALA A 116 -3.13 1.33 -1.79
CA ALA A 116 -4.20 1.11 -0.82
C ALA A 116 -5.46 1.88 -1.28
N PRO A 117 -6.66 1.51 -0.83
CA PRO A 117 -6.96 0.44 0.12
C PRO A 117 -7.04 -0.95 -0.52
N VAL A 118 -7.03 -1.99 0.32
CA VAL A 118 -7.52 -3.31 -0.08
C VAL A 118 -9.04 -3.23 -0.19
N ALA A 119 -9.55 -3.56 -1.36
CA ALA A 119 -10.96 -3.53 -1.73
C ALA A 119 -11.52 -4.94 -1.97
N ASP A 120 -10.75 -5.99 -1.68
CA ASP A 120 -11.24 -7.37 -1.73
C ASP A 120 -12.28 -7.61 -0.64
N VAL A 121 -13.30 -8.41 -0.97
CA VAL A 121 -14.33 -8.89 -0.05
C VAL A 121 -13.93 -10.26 0.47
N ASN A 122 -13.64 -10.39 1.77
CA ASN A 122 -13.13 -11.62 2.36
C ASN A 122 -14.27 -12.61 2.70
N ASN A 123 -14.89 -13.15 1.67
CA ASN A 123 -15.99 -14.13 1.76
C ASN A 123 -15.53 -15.59 1.88
N ASN A 124 -14.22 -15.84 1.82
CA ASN A 124 -13.61 -17.16 2.05
C ASN A 124 -12.82 -17.13 3.37
N PRO A 125 -13.26 -17.85 4.43
CA PRO A 125 -12.57 -17.87 5.72
C PRO A 125 -11.19 -18.55 5.65
N GLU A 126 -10.95 -19.40 4.65
CA GLU A 126 -9.67 -20.07 4.42
C GLU A 126 -8.69 -19.23 3.59
N ASN A 127 -9.04 -17.98 3.24
CA ASN A 127 -8.16 -17.11 2.48
C ASN A 127 -6.89 -16.78 3.28
N PRO A 128 -5.70 -17.23 2.84
CA PRO A 128 -4.48 -17.12 3.64
C PRO A 128 -3.86 -15.71 3.58
N ILE A 129 -4.30 -14.86 2.65
CA ILE A 129 -3.64 -13.58 2.35
C ILE A 129 -4.50 -12.38 2.65
N ILE A 130 -5.74 -12.34 2.14
CA ILE A 130 -6.62 -11.18 2.31
C ILE A 130 -7.01 -11.12 3.77
N ASN A 131 -7.84 -12.04 4.25
CA ASN A 131 -8.12 -12.21 5.68
C ASN A 131 -8.34 -10.84 6.36
N ILE A 132 -7.61 -10.53 7.44
CA ILE A 132 -7.67 -9.26 8.18
C ILE A 132 -7.32 -7.99 7.37
N ARG A 133 -6.79 -8.11 6.14
CA ARG A 133 -6.52 -6.97 5.24
C ARG A 133 -7.76 -6.46 4.53
N ALA A 134 -8.80 -7.26 4.35
CA ALA A 134 -10.10 -6.76 3.89
C ALA A 134 -10.80 -6.02 5.04
N PHE A 135 -11.75 -5.14 4.70
CA PHE A 135 -12.63 -4.54 5.69
C PHE A 135 -13.67 -5.55 6.22
N GLY A 136 -14.07 -6.53 5.42
CA GLY A 136 -15.03 -7.55 5.84
C GLY A 136 -15.44 -8.46 4.68
N GLU A 137 -16.58 -9.12 4.86
CA GLU A 137 -17.16 -10.10 3.94
C GLU A 137 -18.41 -9.60 3.19
N ASP A 138 -18.96 -8.45 3.59
CA ASP A 138 -20.14 -7.84 2.96
C ASP A 138 -19.70 -6.80 1.91
N PRO A 139 -20.04 -6.98 0.62
CA PRO A 139 -19.63 -6.08 -0.46
C PRO A 139 -20.02 -4.62 -0.26
N GLU A 140 -21.24 -4.36 0.21
CA GLU A 140 -21.75 -2.99 0.38
C GLU A 140 -20.97 -2.27 1.47
N ARG A 141 -20.76 -2.92 2.62
CA ARG A 141 -19.97 -2.35 3.73
C ARG A 141 -18.50 -2.19 3.36
N VAL A 142 -17.92 -3.12 2.60
CA VAL A 142 -16.55 -2.99 2.08
C VAL A 142 -16.46 -1.79 1.14
N ALA A 143 -17.41 -1.62 0.23
CA ALA A 143 -17.45 -0.50 -0.69
C ALA A 143 -17.53 0.86 0.03
N GLU A 144 -18.35 0.98 1.07
CA GLU A 144 -18.45 2.19 1.91
C GLU A 144 -17.10 2.55 2.56
N MET A 145 -16.43 1.56 3.16
CA MET A 145 -15.13 1.74 3.82
C MET A 145 -14.03 2.12 2.82
N VAL A 146 -13.99 1.44 1.67
CA VAL A 146 -13.06 1.72 0.57
C VAL A 146 -13.26 3.14 0.04
N ALA A 147 -14.50 3.54 -0.23
CA ALA A 147 -14.82 4.89 -0.71
C ALA A 147 -14.41 5.95 0.32
N ALA A 148 -14.66 5.72 1.60
CA ALA A 148 -14.24 6.63 2.66
C ALA A 148 -12.71 6.78 2.74
N PHE A 149 -11.97 5.68 2.71
CA PHE A 149 -10.50 5.70 2.69
C PHE A 149 -9.95 6.45 1.47
N VAL A 150 -10.49 6.17 0.28
CA VAL A 150 -10.11 6.83 -0.98
C VAL A 150 -10.31 8.35 -0.90
N ARG A 151 -11.48 8.81 -0.40
CA ARG A 151 -11.73 10.24 -0.17
C ARG A 151 -10.68 10.83 0.78
N GLY A 152 -10.41 10.14 1.89
CA GLY A 152 -9.39 10.57 2.85
C GLY A 152 -8.01 10.74 2.20
N CYS A 153 -7.59 9.79 1.37
CA CYS A 153 -6.31 9.88 0.68
C CYS A 153 -6.23 11.05 -0.30
N GLN A 154 -7.28 11.25 -1.10
CA GLN A 154 -7.35 12.33 -2.09
C GLN A 154 -7.29 13.70 -1.41
N GLU A 155 -8.06 13.90 -0.34
CA GLU A 155 -8.03 15.14 0.45
C GLU A 155 -6.72 15.33 1.23
N GLY A 156 -6.05 14.24 1.59
CA GLY A 156 -4.70 14.26 2.16
C GLY A 156 -3.59 14.50 1.13
N GLY A 157 -3.94 14.66 -0.16
CA GLY A 157 -3.03 15.04 -1.23
C GLY A 157 -2.25 13.88 -1.87
N ALA A 158 -2.69 12.63 -1.69
CA ALA A 158 -2.05 11.46 -2.28
C ALA A 158 -2.98 10.68 -3.22
N LEU A 159 -2.39 10.02 -4.22
CA LEU A 159 -3.07 9.07 -5.07
C LEU A 159 -3.30 7.76 -4.31
N CYS A 160 -4.34 7.02 -4.68
CA CYS A 160 -4.70 5.73 -4.11
C CYS A 160 -4.99 4.71 -5.21
N THR A 161 -4.77 3.42 -4.94
CA THR A 161 -5.16 2.32 -5.81
C THR A 161 -5.89 1.26 -5.02
N ALA A 162 -7.19 1.15 -5.28
CA ALA A 162 -7.97 0.00 -4.86
C ALA A 162 -7.43 -1.27 -5.52
N LYS A 163 -7.32 -2.34 -4.74
CA LYS A 163 -6.77 -3.63 -5.18
C LYS A 163 -7.47 -4.79 -4.45
N HIS A 164 -7.50 -6.01 -4.99
CA HIS A 164 -6.74 -6.48 -6.14
C HIS A 164 -7.71 -6.92 -7.25
N PHE A 165 -7.90 -6.10 -8.28
CA PHE A 165 -8.87 -6.38 -9.35
C PHE A 165 -8.60 -7.75 -10.02
N PRO A 166 -9.65 -8.56 -10.30
CA PRO A 166 -11.08 -8.31 -10.09
C PRO A 166 -11.61 -8.63 -8.68
N GLY A 167 -10.73 -9.04 -7.77
CA GLY A 167 -11.04 -9.47 -6.41
C GLY A 167 -10.30 -10.77 -6.11
N THR A 168 -9.55 -10.81 -5.02
CA THR A 168 -8.80 -12.00 -4.55
C THR A 168 -9.31 -12.52 -3.21
N GLY A 169 -10.46 -12.02 -2.76
CA GLY A 169 -11.08 -12.38 -1.48
C GLY A 169 -11.63 -13.81 -1.39
N ASP A 170 -11.95 -14.44 -2.53
CA ASP A 170 -12.48 -15.82 -2.61
C ASP A 170 -11.39 -16.86 -2.97
N VAL A 171 -10.11 -16.49 -2.92
CA VAL A 171 -9.00 -17.38 -3.31
C VAL A 171 -8.44 -18.13 -2.10
N SER A 172 -8.23 -19.44 -2.23
CA SER A 172 -7.62 -20.30 -1.19
C SER A 172 -6.10 -20.52 -1.36
N THR A 173 -5.52 -20.02 -2.44
CA THR A 173 -4.09 -20.17 -2.79
C THR A 173 -3.34 -18.85 -2.56
N ASP A 174 -2.08 -18.93 -2.12
CA ASP A 174 -1.21 -17.75 -2.04
C ASP A 174 -0.58 -17.39 -3.41
N PRO A 175 -0.97 -16.30 -4.10
CA PRO A 175 -0.34 -15.77 -5.32
C PRO A 175 1.18 -15.55 -5.26
N HIS A 176 1.79 -15.43 -4.08
CA HIS A 176 3.24 -15.37 -3.96
C HIS A 176 3.91 -16.74 -4.12
N ILE A 177 3.14 -17.83 -4.03
CA ILE A 177 3.61 -19.22 -4.07
C ILE A 177 3.12 -19.94 -5.33
N ASP A 178 1.87 -19.72 -5.74
CA ASP A 178 1.28 -20.35 -6.92
C ASP A 178 0.20 -19.47 -7.57
N LEU A 179 -0.21 -19.76 -8.79
CA LEU A 179 -1.20 -18.95 -9.51
C LEU A 179 -2.59 -19.06 -8.86
N ALA A 180 -3.08 -17.94 -8.34
CA ALA A 180 -4.46 -17.80 -7.87
C ALA A 180 -5.47 -17.96 -9.02
N VAL A 181 -6.45 -18.84 -8.84
CA VAL A 181 -7.56 -19.02 -9.77
C VAL A 181 -8.87 -18.75 -9.04
N VAL A 182 -9.66 -17.81 -9.57
CA VAL A 182 -11.05 -17.59 -9.15
C VAL A 182 -11.94 -18.34 -10.14
N THR A 183 -12.68 -19.34 -9.66
CA THR A 183 -13.55 -20.19 -10.49
C THR A 183 -14.98 -19.65 -10.61
N ALA A 184 -15.27 -18.51 -9.97
CA ALA A 184 -16.57 -17.84 -10.04
C ALA A 184 -16.92 -17.43 -11.48
N ASP A 185 -18.20 -17.55 -11.84
CA ASP A 185 -18.69 -17.03 -13.11
C ASP A 185 -18.75 -15.48 -13.10
N ARG A 186 -18.95 -14.90 -14.28
CA ARG A 186 -19.04 -13.45 -14.45
C ARG A 186 -20.18 -12.83 -13.64
N SER A 187 -21.30 -13.53 -13.49
CA SER A 187 -22.44 -13.01 -12.73
C SER A 187 -22.07 -12.86 -11.26
N ARG A 188 -21.43 -13.87 -10.67
CA ARG A 188 -20.93 -13.81 -9.30
C ARG A 188 -19.87 -12.72 -9.13
N LEU A 189 -18.91 -12.58 -10.05
CA LEU A 189 -17.89 -11.52 -10.01
C LEU A 189 -18.45 -10.09 -10.10
N GLN A 190 -19.67 -9.92 -10.62
CA GLN A 190 -20.31 -8.61 -10.75
C GLN A 190 -21.19 -8.23 -9.55
N ASN A 191 -21.52 -9.19 -8.69
CA ASN A 191 -22.43 -9.02 -7.56
C ASN A 191 -21.75 -9.22 -6.20
N VAL A 192 -20.42 -9.36 -6.19
CA VAL A 192 -19.56 -9.46 -5.01
C VAL A 192 -18.58 -8.30 -5.02
#